data_AF-A0A972HLU0-F1
#
_entry.id   AF-A0A972HLU0-F1
#
_cell.length_a   1.000
_cell.length_b   1.000
_cell.length_c   1.000
_cell.angle_alpha   90.00
_cell.angle_beta   90.00
_cell.angle_gamma   90.00
#
_symmetry.space_group_name_H-M   'P 1'
#
loop_
_entity.id
_entity.type
_entity.pdbx_description
1 polymer ?
#
loop_
_entity_poly.entity_id
_entity_poly.type
_entity_poly.pdbx_seq_one_letter_code
_entity_poly.pdbx_strand_id
1 'polypeptide(L)'
;SRVNFAVTIMALLYGESDLIETLNIAGLAGWDADNNMTTAAGLLGVIIGFEGLPESVKNSTDVYFNQDLIGGDLPEFDSVANIADRTRKLGELVIRSAGGTVADSGLVLPLQIP
;
A
#
# COMPACT_ATOMS: atom_id res chain seq x y z
N SER A 1 -14.19 8.06 -3.98
CA SER A 1 -15.32 7.32 -3.36
C SER A 1 -15.97 8.20 -2.31
N ARG A 2 -17.32 8.25 -2.21
CA ARG A 2 -18.02 9.00 -1.14
C ARG A 2 -17.86 8.33 0.23
N VAL A 3 -17.77 7.00 0.24
CA VAL A 3 -17.64 6.21 1.47
C VAL A 3 -16.26 6.43 2.09
N ASN A 4 -15.19 6.31 1.30
CA ASN A 4 -13.81 6.57 1.76
C ASN A 4 -13.69 7.98 2.35
N PHE A 5 -14.25 8.98 1.66
CA PHE A 5 -14.24 10.34 2.15
C PHE A 5 -14.91 10.47 3.53
N ALA A 6 -16.09 9.87 3.71
CA ALA A 6 -16.77 9.86 5.01
C ALA A 6 -15.95 9.13 6.09
N VAL A 7 -15.28 8.02 5.73
CA VAL A 7 -14.38 7.28 6.64
C VAL A 7 -13.18 8.13 7.05
N THR A 8 -12.53 8.83 6.11
CA THR A 8 -11.42 9.75 6.43
C THR A 8 -11.86 10.85 7.38
N ILE A 9 -13.02 11.47 7.14
CA ILE A 9 -13.54 12.52 8.03
C ILE A 9 -13.86 11.95 9.42
N MET A 10 -14.48 10.78 9.50
CA MET A 10 -14.72 10.09 10.77
C MET A 10 -13.40 9.88 11.52
N ALA A 11 -12.39 9.29 10.87
CA ALA A 11 -11.11 9.03 11.49
C ALA A 11 -10.43 10.29 12.02
N LEU A 12 -10.49 11.40 11.28
CA LEU A 12 -9.94 12.68 11.73
C LEU A 12 -10.69 13.26 12.93
N LEU A 13 -12.02 13.11 12.98
CA LEU A 13 -12.84 13.62 14.09
C LEU A 13 -12.66 12.81 15.37
N TYR A 14 -12.57 11.49 15.25
CA TYR A 14 -12.47 10.58 16.40
C TYR A 14 -11.05 10.20 16.79
N GLY A 15 -10.06 10.49 15.94
CA GLY A 15 -8.65 10.29 16.24
C GLY A 15 -8.02 11.40 17.10
N GLU A 16 -8.79 12.43 17.47
CA GLU A 16 -8.41 13.48 18.43
C GLU A 16 -7.06 14.18 18.13
N SER A 17 -6.70 14.30 16.84
CA SER A 17 -5.39 14.80 16.36
C SER A 17 -4.19 13.92 16.71
N ASP A 18 -4.40 12.73 17.29
CA ASP A 18 -3.38 11.69 17.42
C ASP A 18 -3.27 10.91 16.11
N LEU A 19 -2.06 10.87 15.53
CA LEU A 19 -1.83 10.24 14.23
C LEU A 19 -2.10 8.74 14.25
N ILE A 20 -1.66 8.05 15.31
CA ILE A 20 -1.77 6.59 15.39
C ILE A 20 -3.23 6.19 15.60
N GLU A 21 -3.95 6.88 16.48
CA GLU A 21 -5.36 6.61 16.70
C GLU A 21 -6.20 6.93 15.45
N THR A 22 -5.91 8.05 14.78
CA THR A 22 -6.55 8.39 13.49
C THR A 22 -6.33 7.28 12.47
N LEU A 23 -5.11 6.76 12.34
CA LEU A 23 -4.78 5.68 11.41
C LEU A 23 -5.46 4.36 11.77
N ASN A 24 -5.54 4.02 13.06
CA ASN A 24 -6.24 2.83 13.54
C ASN A 24 -7.73 2.89 13.15
N ILE A 25 -8.39 4.03 13.40
CA ILE A 25 -9.80 4.20 13.03
C ILE A 25 -9.98 4.12 11.52
N ALA A 26 -9.14 4.82 10.74
CA ALA A 26 -9.22 4.84 9.28
C ALA A 26 -9.02 3.45 8.66
N GLY A 27 -8.08 2.66 9.19
CA GLY A 27 -7.77 1.31 8.71
C GLY A 27 -8.84 0.28 9.11
N LEU A 28 -9.27 0.30 10.38
CA LEU A 28 -10.25 -0.66 10.90
C LEU A 28 -11.68 -0.40 10.43
N ALA A 29 -12.00 0.82 10.00
CA ALA A 29 -13.27 1.14 9.34
C ALA A 29 -13.43 0.44 7.97
N GLY A 30 -12.35 -0.12 7.41
CA GLY A 30 -12.37 -0.95 6.21
C GLY A 30 -12.52 -0.17 4.91
N TRP A 31 -13.17 -0.81 3.91
CA TRP A 31 -13.25 -0.35 2.52
C TRP A 31 -11.86 -0.27 1.86
N ASP A 32 -11.52 0.90 1.34
CA ASP A 32 -10.23 1.25 0.74
C ASP A 32 -9.34 1.84 1.85
N ALA A 33 -8.92 0.93 2.75
CA ALA A 33 -8.32 1.29 4.03
C ALA A 33 -7.00 2.07 3.86
N ASP A 34 -6.18 1.70 2.88
CA ASP A 34 -4.95 2.42 2.53
C ASP A 34 -5.25 3.85 2.08
N ASN A 35 -6.27 4.05 1.23
CA ASN A 35 -6.70 5.39 0.83
C ASN A 35 -7.12 6.24 2.04
N ASN A 36 -7.93 5.67 2.94
CA ASN A 36 -8.43 6.37 4.12
C ASN A 36 -7.28 6.77 5.06
N MET A 37 -6.38 5.82 5.35
CA MET A 37 -5.21 6.01 6.21
C MET A 37 -4.24 7.04 5.64
N THR A 38 -3.82 6.89 4.38
CA THR A 38 -2.86 7.81 3.76
C THR A 38 -3.41 9.23 3.62
N THR A 39 -4.70 9.38 3.31
CA THR A 39 -5.32 10.71 3.22
C THR A 39 -5.37 11.41 4.58
N ALA A 40 -5.77 10.70 5.65
CA ALA A 40 -5.82 11.27 7.00
C ALA A 40 -4.41 11.61 7.52
N ALA A 41 -3.45 10.70 7.35
CA ALA A 41 -2.06 10.92 7.75
C ALA A 41 -1.40 12.05 6.96
N GLY A 42 -1.72 12.21 5.68
CA GLY A 42 -1.23 13.33 4.87
C GLY A 42 -1.67 14.68 5.43
N LEU A 43 -2.96 14.81 5.80
CA LEU A 43 -3.48 16.03 6.41
C LEU A 43 -2.83 16.31 7.78
N LEU A 44 -2.80 15.31 8.67
CA LEU A 44 -2.19 15.47 10.00
C LEU A 44 -0.68 15.75 9.89
N GLY A 45 0.01 15.12 8.96
CA GLY A 45 1.43 15.36 8.69
C GLY A 45 1.72 16.80 8.26
N VAL A 46 0.84 17.42 7.48
CA VAL A 46 0.95 18.87 7.14
C VAL A 46 0.78 19.75 8.38
N ILE A 47 -0.09 19.36 9.32
CA ILE A 47 -0.38 20.13 10.53
C ILE A 47 0.77 20.01 11.54
N ILE A 48 1.29 18.80 11.78
CA ILE A 48 2.27 18.53 12.85
C ILE A 48 3.73 18.61 12.38
N GLY A 49 3.97 18.56 11.06
CA GLY A 49 5.30 18.53 10.47
C GLY A 49 6.04 17.19 10.69
N PHE A 50 7.20 17.04 10.05
CA PHE A 50 7.99 15.80 10.15
C PHE A 50 8.44 15.50 11.58
N GLU A 51 8.89 16.52 12.33
CA GLU A 51 9.34 16.36 13.71
C GLU A 51 8.21 15.94 14.67
N GLY A 52 6.96 16.28 14.34
CA GLY A 52 5.78 15.90 15.10
C GLY A 52 5.31 14.47 14.84
N LEU A 53 5.89 13.77 13.87
CA LEU A 53 5.53 12.37 13.58
C LEU A 53 6.04 11.44 14.71
N PRO A 54 5.28 10.39 15.06
CA PRO A 54 5.73 9.32 15.93
C PRO A 54 7.00 8.64 15.38
N GLU A 55 7.88 8.19 16.27
CA GLU A 55 9.17 7.60 15.89
C GLU A 55 9.03 6.36 14.99
N SER A 56 8.00 5.54 15.24
CA SER A 56 7.68 4.36 14.43
C SER A 56 7.33 4.71 12.98
N VAL A 57 6.79 5.91 12.74
CA VAL A 57 6.45 6.41 11.39
C VAL A 57 7.67 7.06 10.74
N LYS A 58 8.49 7.80 11.50
CA LYS A 58 9.72 8.45 10.98
C LYS A 58 10.77 7.44 10.55
N ASN A 59 10.90 6.31 11.26
CA ASN A 59 11.92 5.30 11.01
C ASN A 59 11.36 4.03 10.35
N SER A 60 10.37 4.16 9.46
CA SER A 60 9.85 3.01 8.70
C SER A 60 10.97 2.39 7.84
N THR A 61 11.05 1.05 7.85
CA THR A 61 12.03 0.31 7.03
C THR A 61 11.40 -0.23 5.76
N ASP A 62 12.22 -0.66 4.80
CA ASP A 62 11.76 -1.36 3.60
C ASP A 62 11.24 -2.78 3.89
N VAL A 63 11.38 -3.30 5.12
CA VAL A 63 10.98 -4.67 5.51
C VAL A 63 9.59 -4.68 6.14
N TYR A 64 8.73 -5.56 5.64
CA TYR A 64 7.35 -5.75 6.05
C TYR A 64 7.11 -7.19 6.50
N PHE A 65 6.22 -7.34 7.47
CA PHE A 65 5.69 -8.64 7.88
C PHE A 65 4.55 -9.05 6.94
N ASN A 66 4.66 -10.23 6.35
CA ASN A 66 3.64 -10.85 5.52
C ASN A 66 3.02 -12.02 6.27
N GLN A 67 1.72 -11.93 6.55
CA GLN A 67 0.96 -13.08 7.02
C GLN A 67 0.40 -13.83 5.82
N ASP A 68 0.95 -15.02 5.55
CA ASP A 68 0.40 -15.92 4.54
C ASP A 68 -0.88 -16.59 5.06
N LEU A 69 -2.02 -16.18 4.49
CA LEU A 69 -3.35 -16.62 4.94
C LEU A 69 -3.84 -17.91 4.25
N ILE A 70 -3.20 -18.35 3.15
CA ILE A 70 -3.73 -19.43 2.28
C ILE A 70 -2.64 -20.45 1.92
N GLY A 71 -1.71 -20.71 2.83
CA GLY A 71 -0.70 -21.76 2.65
C GLY A 71 0.19 -21.56 1.43
N GLY A 72 0.44 -20.31 1.05
CA GLY A 72 1.48 -19.98 0.09
C GLY A 72 2.88 -20.20 0.67
N ASP A 73 3.87 -19.92 -0.16
CA ASP A 73 5.29 -19.97 0.18
C ASP A 73 5.88 -18.55 0.15
N LEU A 74 5.15 -17.60 0.74
CA LEU A 74 5.64 -16.22 0.88
C LEU A 74 6.51 -16.09 2.13
N PRO A 75 7.64 -15.36 2.04
CA PRO A 75 8.48 -15.11 3.21
C PRO A 75 7.74 -14.24 4.23
N GLU A 76 7.81 -14.66 5.50
CA GLU A 76 7.19 -13.99 6.63
C GLU A 76 7.68 -12.54 6.80
N PHE A 77 8.94 -12.28 6.48
CA PHE A 77 9.50 -10.93 6.39
C PHE A 77 10.08 -10.70 5.02
N ASP A 78 9.74 -9.58 4.39
CA ASP A 78 10.24 -9.28 3.06
C ASP A 78 10.38 -7.79 2.80
N SER A 79 11.19 -7.44 1.82
CA SER A 79 11.39 -6.05 1.42
C SER A 79 10.45 -5.62 0.30
N VAL A 80 10.08 -4.33 0.22
CA VAL A 80 9.28 -3.83 -0.91
C VAL A 80 10.03 -4.06 -2.23
N ALA A 81 11.36 -3.91 -2.23
CA ALA A 81 12.19 -4.18 -3.40
C ALA A 81 12.06 -5.64 -3.89
N ASN A 82 12.07 -6.61 -2.98
CA ASN A 82 11.89 -8.03 -3.32
C ASN A 82 10.46 -8.33 -3.78
N ILE A 83 9.46 -7.76 -3.12
CA ILE A 83 8.05 -7.88 -3.51
C ILE A 83 7.85 -7.33 -4.93
N ALA A 84 8.44 -6.16 -5.22
CA ALA A 84 8.40 -5.54 -6.53
C ALA A 84 9.08 -6.40 -7.61
N ASP A 85 10.26 -6.96 -7.31
CA ASP A 85 10.97 -7.85 -8.26
C ASP A 85 10.19 -9.14 -8.54
N ARG A 86 9.60 -9.77 -7.52
CA ARG A 86 8.73 -10.94 -7.72
C ARG A 86 7.50 -10.59 -8.55
N THR A 87 6.85 -9.46 -8.26
CA THR A 87 5.67 -8.99 -9.00
C THR A 87 6.03 -8.69 -10.46
N ARG A 88 7.18 -8.07 -10.71
CA ARG A 88 7.73 -7.86 -12.06
C ARG A 88 7.91 -9.19 -12.79
N LYS A 89 8.57 -10.17 -12.17
CA LYS A 89 8.79 -11.52 -12.76
C LYS A 89 7.46 -12.21 -13.10
N LEU A 90 6.46 -12.12 -12.23
CA LEU A 90 5.12 -12.64 -12.50
C LEU A 90 4.47 -11.91 -13.68
N GLY A 91 4.58 -10.58 -13.74
CA GLY A 91 4.12 -9.79 -14.87
C GLY A 91 4.77 -10.23 -16.20
N GLU A 92 6.08 -10.46 -16.20
CA GLU A 92 6.80 -10.95 -17.38
C GLU A 92 6.33 -12.34 -17.83
N LEU A 93 6.01 -13.23 -16.90
CA LEU A 93 5.41 -14.53 -17.21
C LEU A 93 4.04 -14.37 -17.86
N VAL A 94 3.19 -13.49 -17.33
CA VAL A 94 1.86 -13.19 -17.89
C VAL A 94 1.98 -12.58 -19.29
N ILE A 95 2.93 -11.67 -19.50
CA ILE A 95 3.18 -11.08 -20.82
C ILE A 95 3.55 -12.15 -21.83
N ARG A 96 4.50 -13.02 -21.48
CA ARG A 96 4.94 -14.12 -22.36
C ARG A 96 3.81 -15.11 -22.63
N SER A 97 3.01 -15.47 -21.62
CA SER A 97 1.90 -16.42 -21.78
C SER A 97 0.78 -15.87 -22.66
N ALA A 98 0.59 -14.55 -22.68
CA ALA A 98 -0.36 -13.88 -23.58
C ALA A 98 0.16 -13.70 -25.02
N GLY A 99 1.40 -14.12 -25.33
CA GLY A 99 2.02 -13.96 -26.65
C GLY A 99 2.83 -12.66 -26.83
N GLY A 100 3.08 -11.94 -25.72
CA GLY A 100 3.97 -10.78 -25.68
C GLY A 100 5.45 -11.13 -25.64
N THR A 101 6.29 -10.11 -25.70
CA THR A 101 7.76 -10.23 -25.63
C THR A 101 8.31 -9.43 -24.45
N VAL A 102 9.33 -9.98 -23.79
CA VAL A 102 10.08 -9.33 -22.70
C VAL A 102 11.56 -9.35 -23.09
N ALA A 103 12.16 -8.17 -23.21
CA ALA A 103 13.57 -7.95 -23.53
C ALA A 103 14.14 -6.83 -22.64
N ASP A 104 15.46 -6.72 -22.56
CA ASP A 104 16.12 -5.67 -21.76
C ASP A 104 15.77 -4.26 -22.24
N SER A 105 15.46 -4.11 -23.54
CA SER A 105 15.05 -2.84 -24.16
C SER A 105 13.60 -2.47 -23.92
N GLY A 106 12.78 -3.36 -23.35
CA GLY A 106 11.38 -3.11 -23.02
C GLY A 106 10.44 -4.31 -23.17
N LEU A 107 9.15 -4.01 -23.06
CA LEU A 107 8.06 -4.99 -23.08
C LEU A 107 7.18 -4.76 -24.32
N VAL A 108 6.77 -5.84 -24.98
CA VAL A 108 5.75 -5.82 -26.03
C VAL A 108 4.51 -6.53 -25.50
N LEU A 109 3.42 -5.79 -25.33
CA LEU A 109 2.15 -6.31 -24.84
C LEU A 109 1.26 -6.71 -26.03
N PRO A 110 0.70 -7.92 -26.04
CA PRO A 110 -0.26 -8.31 -27.06
C PRO A 110 -1.56 -7.51 -26.86
N LEU A 111 -2.17 -7.06 -27.96
CA LEU A 111 -3.44 -6.36 -27.91
C LEU A 111 -4.52 -7.32 -27.39
N GLN A 112 -5.13 -6.98 -26.25
CA GLN A 112 -6.32 -7.66 -25.75
C GLN A 112 -7.55 -6.85 -26.14
N ILE A 113 -8.42 -7.45 -26.96
CA ILE A 113 -9.72 -6.85 -27.30
C ILE A 113 -10.74 -7.36 -26.27
N PRO A 114 -11.52 -6.46 -25.63
CA PRO A 114 -12.53 -6.84 -24.64
C PRO A 114 -13.57 -7.85 -25.14
#